data_AF-A0A3B6X9Y0-F1
#
_entry.id   AF-A0A3B6X9Y0-F1
#
_cell.length_a   1.000
_cell.length_b   1.000
_cell.length_c   1.000
_cell.angle_alpha   90.00
_cell.angle_beta   90.00
_cell.angle_gamma   90.00
#
_symmetry.space_group_name_H-M   'P 1'
#
loop_
_entity.id
_entity.type
_entity.pdbx_description
1 polymer ?
#
loop_
_entity_poly.entity_id
_entity_poly.type
_entity_poly.pdbx_seq_one_letter_code
_entity_poly.pdbx_strand_id
1 'polypeptide(L)'
;MRTSATPVTGDTARRNSQSEVAPVARGEVATREPAELPNGWVITTSGRISGVTEPGELSVHYPFPIKDLVAIDDALKFGSRASKTRFAIYLGDLGTDTAARAREILAEVPTPDNAVLLAVSPDQKVIEVVYGSAVRGRGAESAAPLGVAAASSAFQRGDLVDGLVSAIRVLSAGISPA
;
A
#
# COMPACT_ATOMS: atom_id res chain seq x y z
N MET A 1 -36.99 -40.48 51.50
CA MET A 1 -35.64 -39.89 51.48
C MET A 1 -34.91 -40.43 50.25
N ARG A 2 -35.03 -39.75 49.11
CA ARG A 2 -34.37 -40.09 47.85
C ARG A 2 -33.82 -38.80 47.28
N THR A 3 -32.49 -38.70 47.27
CA THR A 3 -31.73 -37.50 46.91
C THR A 3 -31.57 -37.44 45.39
N SER A 4 -32.08 -36.39 44.78
CA SER A 4 -31.89 -36.02 43.37
C SER A 4 -30.57 -35.27 43.20
N ALA A 5 -29.65 -35.82 42.40
CA ALA A 5 -28.40 -35.18 42.00
C ALA A 5 -28.47 -34.77 40.53
N THR A 6 -28.35 -33.47 40.29
CA THR A 6 -28.28 -32.79 38.97
C THR A 6 -26.86 -32.94 38.40
N PRO A 7 -26.66 -33.20 37.09
CA PRO A 7 -25.32 -33.25 36.52
C PRO A 7 -24.74 -31.84 36.28
N VAL A 8 -23.50 -31.67 36.69
CA VAL A 8 -22.67 -30.47 36.51
C VAL A 8 -22.17 -30.42 35.06
N THR A 9 -22.52 -29.35 34.33
CA THR A 9 -22.05 -29.12 32.96
C THR A 9 -20.59 -28.66 32.98
N GLY A 10 -19.74 -29.35 32.23
CA GLY A 10 -18.30 -29.12 32.17
C GLY A 10 -17.92 -27.80 31.50
N ASP A 11 -17.16 -27.00 32.23
CA ASP A 11 -16.44 -25.83 31.74
C ASP A 11 -15.18 -26.30 30.99
N THR A 12 -15.21 -26.24 29.66
CA THR A 12 -14.02 -26.37 28.82
C THR A 12 -13.65 -25.00 28.29
N ALA A 13 -12.78 -24.32 29.05
CA ALA A 13 -12.11 -23.09 28.67
C ALA A 13 -11.35 -23.28 27.33
N ARG A 14 -11.98 -22.87 26.22
CA ARG A 14 -11.29 -22.60 24.96
C ARG A 14 -10.43 -21.35 25.13
N ARG A 15 -9.13 -21.57 25.36
CA ARG A 15 -8.09 -20.57 25.09
C ARG A 15 -8.12 -20.24 23.60
N ASN A 16 -8.78 -19.15 23.24
CA ASN A 16 -8.72 -18.61 21.89
C ASN A 16 -7.36 -17.94 21.69
N SER A 17 -6.48 -18.66 21.00
CA SER A 17 -5.18 -18.21 20.53
C SER A 17 -5.33 -16.93 19.71
N GLN A 18 -4.87 -15.81 20.26
CA GLN A 18 -4.64 -14.56 19.53
C GLN A 18 -3.48 -14.77 18.55
N SER A 19 -3.80 -15.05 17.29
CA SER A 19 -2.88 -14.94 16.15
C SER A 19 -3.70 -14.87 14.87
N GLU A 20 -4.69 -13.99 14.81
CA GLU A 20 -5.33 -13.65 13.55
C GLU A 20 -4.46 -12.59 12.87
N VAL A 21 -3.56 -13.06 12.02
CA VAL A 21 -2.80 -12.19 11.13
C VAL A 21 -3.77 -11.58 10.13
N ALA A 22 -3.85 -10.25 10.09
CA ALA A 22 -4.60 -9.53 9.08
C ALA A 22 -4.16 -10.01 7.67
N PRO A 23 -5.10 -10.22 6.73
CA PRO A 23 -4.75 -10.70 5.40
C PRO A 23 -3.84 -9.68 4.71
N VAL A 24 -2.59 -10.08 4.47
CA VAL A 24 -1.63 -9.30 3.68
C VAL A 24 -1.79 -9.64 2.20
N ALA A 25 -1.99 -8.59 1.41
CA ALA A 25 -2.07 -8.55 -0.05
C ALA A 25 -3.03 -9.58 -0.69
N ARG A 26 -4.28 -9.17 -0.95
CA ARG A 26 -5.05 -9.79 -2.03
C ARG A 26 -4.26 -9.51 -3.32
N GLY A 27 -3.61 -10.54 -3.88
CA GLY A 27 -3.36 -10.54 -5.32
C GLY A 27 -4.69 -10.30 -6.03
N GLU A 28 -4.66 -9.62 -7.18
CA GLU A 28 -5.85 -9.27 -7.97
C GLU A 28 -6.81 -10.47 -8.04
N VAL A 29 -7.90 -10.41 -7.27
CA VAL A 29 -8.96 -11.42 -7.33
C VAL A 29 -9.85 -10.97 -8.48
N ALA A 30 -9.69 -11.62 -9.63
CA ALA A 30 -10.43 -11.28 -10.83
C ALA A 30 -11.94 -11.30 -10.56
N THR A 31 -12.58 -10.16 -10.79
CA THR A 31 -13.95 -10.09 -11.29
C THR A 31 -13.88 -10.00 -12.83
N ARG A 32 -12.98 -10.76 -13.45
CA ARG A 32 -12.79 -10.81 -14.91
C ARG A 32 -13.30 -12.15 -15.42
N GLU A 33 -14.12 -12.11 -16.47
CA GLU A 33 -14.61 -13.30 -17.15
C GLU A 33 -13.41 -14.08 -17.76
N PRO A 34 -13.39 -15.42 -17.71
CA PRO A 34 -12.26 -16.23 -18.20
C PRO A 34 -11.82 -15.95 -19.66
N ALA A 35 -12.72 -15.40 -20.48
CA ALA A 35 -12.48 -15.09 -21.89
C ALA A 35 -11.58 -13.86 -22.12
N GLU A 36 -11.28 -13.06 -21.09
CA GLU A 36 -10.48 -11.84 -21.21
C GLU A 36 -9.01 -12.03 -20.80
N LEU A 37 -8.60 -13.25 -20.43
CA LEU A 37 -7.24 -13.50 -19.96
C LEU A 37 -6.24 -13.63 -21.10
N PRO A 38 -5.00 -13.09 -20.95
CA PRO A 38 -3.94 -13.29 -21.94
C PRO A 38 -3.60 -14.77 -22.15
N ASN A 39 -3.02 -15.09 -23.31
CA ASN A 39 -2.54 -16.45 -23.58
C ASN A 39 -1.56 -16.92 -22.50
N GLY A 40 -1.72 -18.16 -22.04
CA GLY A 40 -0.92 -18.72 -20.95
C GLY A 40 -1.39 -18.38 -19.53
N TRP A 41 -2.56 -17.73 -19.39
CA TRP A 41 -3.16 -17.38 -18.10
C TRP A 41 -4.43 -18.21 -17.83
N VAL A 42 -4.65 -18.58 -16.56
CA VAL A 42 -5.79 -19.39 -16.11
C VAL A 42 -6.28 -18.95 -14.72
N ILE A 43 -7.59 -19.00 -14.50
CA ILE A 43 -8.18 -18.89 -13.16
C ILE A 43 -8.14 -20.27 -12.51
N THR A 44 -7.42 -20.41 -11.41
CA THR A 44 -7.35 -21.66 -10.64
C THR A 44 -8.61 -21.89 -9.81
N THR A 45 -8.81 -23.09 -9.29
CA THR A 45 -9.98 -23.45 -8.44
C THR A 45 -10.16 -22.54 -7.22
N SER A 46 -9.09 -21.90 -6.76
CA SER A 46 -9.11 -20.95 -5.64
C SER A 46 -9.57 -19.53 -6.01
N GLY A 47 -9.78 -19.25 -7.31
CA GLY A 47 -9.99 -17.90 -7.83
C GLY A 47 -8.69 -17.10 -8.05
N ARG A 48 -7.51 -17.66 -7.73
CA ARG A 48 -6.22 -17.06 -8.06
C ARG A 48 -5.97 -17.14 -9.56
N ILE A 49 -5.52 -16.04 -10.15
CA ILE A 49 -5.00 -15.98 -11.52
C ILE A 49 -3.57 -16.51 -11.54
N SER A 50 -3.29 -17.49 -12.40
CA SER A 50 -1.95 -18.02 -12.65
C SER A 50 -1.59 -17.78 -14.12
N GLY A 51 -0.47 -17.12 -14.36
CA GLY A 51 0.03 -16.84 -15.71
C GLY A 51 1.47 -17.27 -15.88
N VAL A 52 1.87 -17.49 -17.13
CA VAL A 52 3.26 -17.70 -17.53
C VAL A 52 3.74 -16.55 -18.42
N THR A 53 5.04 -16.36 -18.50
CA THR A 53 5.68 -15.46 -19.46
C THR A 53 6.59 -16.26 -20.39
N GLU A 54 6.81 -15.73 -21.60
CA GLU A 54 7.63 -16.41 -22.59
C GLU A 54 9.08 -16.60 -22.09
N PRO A 55 9.76 -17.70 -22.49
CA PRO A 55 11.16 -17.89 -22.16
C PRO A 55 12.02 -16.72 -22.66
N GLY A 56 12.76 -16.09 -21.74
CA GLY A 56 13.60 -14.92 -22.04
C GLY A 56 12.90 -13.58 -21.81
N GLU A 57 11.60 -13.57 -21.52
CA GLU A 57 10.87 -12.36 -21.10
C GLU A 57 10.77 -12.25 -19.59
N LEU A 58 10.78 -11.01 -19.09
CA LEU A 58 10.59 -10.73 -17.68
C LEU A 58 9.10 -10.84 -17.30
N SER A 59 8.82 -11.41 -16.13
CA SER A 59 7.43 -11.55 -15.66
C SER A 59 6.76 -10.24 -15.25
N VAL A 60 7.55 -9.18 -15.05
CA VAL A 60 7.09 -7.83 -14.71
C VAL A 60 7.91 -6.81 -15.48
N HIS A 61 7.19 -5.88 -16.13
CA HIS A 61 7.78 -4.77 -16.87
C HIS A 61 7.52 -3.47 -16.12
N TYR A 62 8.46 -3.09 -15.26
CA TYR A 62 8.48 -1.75 -14.68
C TYR A 62 9.38 -0.83 -15.53
N PRO A 63 9.03 0.45 -15.67
CA PRO A 63 9.86 1.43 -16.37
C PRO A 63 11.09 1.87 -15.54
N PHE A 64 11.48 1.09 -14.52
CA PHE A 64 12.58 1.37 -13.61
C PHE A 64 13.56 0.19 -13.56
N PRO A 65 14.87 0.45 -13.50
CA PRO A 65 15.85 -0.60 -13.27
C PRO A 65 15.71 -1.16 -11.84
N ILE A 66 16.14 -2.42 -11.64
CA ILE A 66 16.00 -3.14 -10.37
C ILE A 66 16.59 -2.34 -9.19
N LYS A 67 17.75 -1.70 -9.37
CA LYS A 67 18.40 -0.90 -8.32
C LYS A 67 17.50 0.24 -7.80
N ASP A 68 16.70 0.82 -8.67
CA ASP A 68 15.84 1.96 -8.34
C ASP A 68 14.58 1.47 -7.62
N LEU A 69 14.05 0.32 -8.04
CA LEU A 69 12.96 -0.36 -7.32
C LEU A 69 13.37 -0.75 -5.90
N VAL A 70 14.60 -1.23 -5.70
CA VAL A 70 15.15 -1.53 -4.37
C VAL A 70 15.23 -0.26 -3.52
N ALA A 71 15.70 0.85 -4.08
CA ALA A 71 15.78 2.12 -3.35
C ALA A 71 14.40 2.63 -2.91
N ILE A 72 13.38 2.47 -3.77
CA ILE A 72 11.99 2.82 -3.46
C ILE A 72 11.43 1.88 -2.38
N ASP A 73 11.64 0.56 -2.49
CA ASP A 73 11.16 -0.41 -1.50
C ASP A 73 11.77 -0.14 -0.12
N ASP A 74 13.08 0.10 -0.05
CA ASP A 74 13.76 0.43 1.19
C ASP A 74 13.18 1.70 1.83
N ALA A 75 12.95 2.75 1.03
CA ALA A 75 12.34 3.99 1.52
C ALA A 75 10.93 3.72 2.10
N LEU A 76 10.09 2.98 1.38
CA LEU A 76 8.74 2.64 1.83
C LEU A 76 8.75 1.76 3.09
N LYS A 77 9.60 0.73 3.11
CA LYS A 77 9.73 -0.24 4.20
C LYS A 77 10.25 0.41 5.47
N PHE A 78 11.37 1.12 5.40
CA PHE A 78 11.95 1.76 6.58
C PHE A 78 11.13 2.96 7.02
N GLY A 79 10.61 3.76 6.08
CA GLY A 79 9.70 4.86 6.39
C GLY A 79 8.45 4.38 7.12
N SER A 80 7.80 3.32 6.62
CA SER A 80 6.59 2.78 7.26
C SER A 80 6.85 2.21 8.65
N ARG A 81 8.01 1.57 8.85
CA ARG A 81 8.41 1.02 10.15
C ARG A 81 8.71 2.11 11.18
N ALA A 82 9.39 3.17 10.74
CA ALA A 82 9.77 4.29 11.59
C ALA A 82 8.56 5.08 12.05
N SER A 83 7.63 5.40 11.14
CA SER A 83 6.45 6.21 11.46
C SER A 83 5.26 5.42 11.97
N LYS A 84 5.25 4.07 11.87
CA LYS A 84 4.06 3.21 12.13
C LYS A 84 2.86 3.57 11.26
N THR A 85 3.11 4.04 10.04
CA THR A 85 2.10 4.41 9.05
C THR A 85 2.43 3.76 7.72
N ARG A 86 1.41 3.33 6.96
CA ARG A 86 1.62 2.73 5.64
C ARG A 86 1.94 3.81 4.61
N PHE A 87 3.09 3.72 3.96
CA PHE A 87 3.35 4.56 2.79
C PHE A 87 2.95 3.84 1.49
N ALA A 88 2.36 4.59 0.58
CA ALA A 88 2.04 4.16 -0.78
C ALA A 88 2.52 5.21 -1.77
N ILE A 89 2.92 4.77 -2.97
CA ILE A 89 3.25 5.63 -4.10
C ILE A 89 2.31 5.27 -5.24
N TYR A 90 1.72 6.29 -5.85
CA TYR A 90 1.00 6.17 -7.11
C TYR A 90 1.73 6.97 -8.18
N LEU A 91 1.97 6.35 -9.33
CA LEU A 91 2.57 6.98 -10.50
C LEU A 91 1.62 6.79 -11.69
N GLY A 92 1.04 7.88 -12.17
CA GLY A 92 0.08 7.81 -13.26
C GLY A 92 -0.75 9.09 -13.38
N ASP A 93 -1.71 9.05 -14.31
CA ASP A 93 -2.62 10.15 -14.55
C ASP A 93 -3.58 10.36 -13.37
N LEU A 94 -3.70 11.61 -12.92
CA LEU A 94 -4.60 12.01 -11.84
C LEU A 94 -5.88 12.66 -12.35
N GLY A 95 -6.07 12.77 -13.67
CA GLY A 95 -7.25 13.37 -14.26
C GLY A 95 -7.35 14.87 -13.98
N THR A 96 -8.56 15.43 -14.04
CA THR A 96 -8.79 16.88 -13.92
C THR A 96 -8.80 17.38 -12.48
N ASP A 97 -9.41 16.65 -11.56
CA ASP A 97 -9.39 16.92 -10.11
C ASP A 97 -8.37 16.00 -9.43
N THR A 98 -7.12 16.44 -9.44
CA THR A 98 -5.98 15.64 -8.97
C THR A 98 -6.08 15.30 -7.49
N ALA A 99 -6.56 16.23 -6.68
CA ALA A 99 -6.73 16.05 -5.26
C ALA A 99 -7.86 15.06 -4.94
N ALA A 100 -9.00 15.14 -5.64
CA ALA A 100 -10.06 14.14 -5.50
C ALA A 100 -9.55 12.75 -5.90
N ARG A 101 -8.88 12.64 -7.04
CA ARG A 101 -8.35 11.37 -7.53
C ARG A 101 -7.32 10.76 -6.59
N ALA A 102 -6.41 11.56 -6.02
CA ALA A 102 -5.46 11.08 -5.04
C ALA A 102 -6.16 10.50 -3.79
N ARG A 103 -7.24 11.12 -3.31
CA ARG A 103 -8.01 10.59 -2.17
C ARG A 103 -8.74 9.29 -2.49
N GLU A 104 -9.27 9.16 -3.71
CA GLU A 104 -9.86 7.89 -4.18
C GLU A 104 -8.81 6.77 -4.18
N ILE A 105 -7.63 7.04 -4.73
CA ILE A 105 -6.53 6.07 -4.76
C ILE A 105 -6.09 5.71 -3.33
N LEU A 106 -6.03 6.67 -2.41
CA LEU A 106 -5.74 6.37 -1.00
C LEU A 106 -6.76 5.41 -0.40
N ALA A 107 -8.04 5.51 -0.77
CA ALA A 107 -9.08 4.61 -0.28
C ALA A 107 -8.91 3.15 -0.73
N GLU A 108 -8.20 2.92 -1.84
CA GLU A 108 -7.84 1.58 -2.32
C GLU A 108 -6.63 0.97 -1.59
N VAL A 109 -5.84 1.80 -0.90
CA VAL A 109 -4.67 1.36 -0.13
C VAL A 109 -5.14 0.53 1.09
N PRO A 110 -4.50 -0.61 1.40
CA PRO A 110 -4.80 -1.34 2.62
C PRO A 110 -4.63 -0.44 3.86
N THR A 111 -5.58 -0.50 4.80
CA THR A 111 -5.61 0.37 5.99
C THR A 111 -5.54 1.87 5.67
N PRO A 112 -6.51 2.41 4.88
CA PRO A 112 -6.44 3.77 4.34
C PRO A 112 -6.40 4.85 5.44
N ASP A 113 -7.01 4.59 6.60
CA ASP A 113 -6.98 5.51 7.74
C ASP A 113 -5.58 5.74 8.32
N ASN A 114 -4.71 4.73 8.29
CA ASN A 114 -3.32 4.84 8.75
C ASN A 114 -2.34 4.72 7.58
N ALA A 115 -2.63 5.42 6.49
CA ALA A 115 -1.80 5.46 5.30
C ALA A 115 -1.50 6.91 4.86
N VAL A 116 -0.37 7.06 4.16
CA VAL A 116 0.01 8.26 3.42
C VAL A 116 0.29 7.84 1.99
N LEU A 117 -0.37 8.49 1.04
CA LEU A 117 -0.15 8.30 -0.38
C LEU A 117 0.59 9.51 -0.95
N LEU A 118 1.71 9.22 -1.63
CA LEU A 118 2.38 10.13 -2.54
C LEU A 118 1.91 9.81 -3.97
N ALA A 119 1.06 10.65 -4.52
CA ALA A 119 0.56 10.52 -5.88
C ALA A 119 1.29 11.48 -6.82
N VAL A 120 1.89 10.96 -7.88
CA VAL A 120 2.71 11.72 -8.82
C VAL A 120 2.20 11.47 -10.23
N SER A 121 1.94 12.57 -10.95
CA SER A 121 1.66 12.55 -12.39
C SER A 121 2.77 13.30 -13.12
N PRO A 122 3.74 12.59 -13.73
CA PRO A 122 4.85 13.21 -14.45
C PRO A 122 4.37 14.05 -15.65
N ASP A 123 3.37 13.55 -16.37
CA ASP A 123 2.84 14.19 -17.59
C ASP A 123 2.10 15.49 -17.24
N GLN A 124 1.34 15.49 -16.14
CA GLN A 124 0.63 16.69 -15.66
C GLN A 124 1.54 17.59 -14.80
N LYS A 125 2.73 17.11 -14.41
CA LYS A 125 3.67 17.76 -13.47
C LYS A 125 3.03 18.08 -12.12
N VAL A 126 2.19 17.16 -11.63
CA VAL A 126 1.45 17.31 -10.37
C VAL A 126 1.99 16.32 -9.33
N ILE A 127 2.06 16.78 -8.08
CA ILE A 127 2.38 15.99 -6.91
C ILE A 127 1.29 16.25 -5.88
N GLU A 128 0.61 15.18 -5.46
CA GLU A 128 -0.40 15.22 -4.41
C GLU A 128 0.09 14.34 -3.24
N VAL A 129 -0.01 14.86 -2.03
CA VAL A 129 0.20 14.09 -0.80
C VAL A 129 -1.10 14.07 -0.02
N VAL A 130 -1.67 12.89 0.14
CA VAL A 130 -2.90 12.67 0.90
C VAL A 130 -2.64 11.66 2.00
N TYR A 131 -3.34 11.82 3.12
CA TYR A 131 -3.14 10.97 4.29
C TYR A 131 -4.46 10.67 5.00
N GLY A 132 -4.50 9.51 5.62
CA GLY A 132 -5.64 8.99 6.33
C GLY A 132 -5.91 9.70 7.66
N SER A 133 -7.11 9.47 8.19
CA SER A 133 -7.61 10.10 9.41
C SER A 133 -6.72 9.83 10.64
N ALA A 134 -6.15 8.63 10.77
CA ALA A 134 -5.32 8.20 11.90
C ALA A 134 -3.88 8.71 11.84
N VAL A 135 -3.49 9.39 10.75
CA VAL A 135 -2.18 10.07 10.63
C VAL A 135 -2.28 11.56 11.03
N ARG A 136 -3.49 12.10 11.09
CA ARG A 136 -3.76 13.49 11.50
C ARG A 136 -3.25 13.75 12.92
N GLY A 137 -2.63 14.90 13.15
CA GLY A 137 -2.08 15.30 14.44
C GLY A 137 -0.77 14.62 14.82
N ARG A 138 -0.24 13.72 13.98
CA ARG A 138 1.07 13.06 14.19
C ARG A 138 2.20 13.76 13.43
N GLY A 139 1.93 14.90 12.80
CA GLY A 139 2.91 15.69 12.06
C GLY A 139 2.77 15.62 10.53
N ALA A 140 1.79 14.85 10.01
CA ALA A 140 1.53 14.76 8.57
C ALA A 140 1.20 16.11 7.92
N GLU A 141 0.49 16.99 8.63
CA GLU A 141 0.13 18.34 8.18
C GLU A 141 1.37 19.18 7.84
N SER A 142 2.40 19.07 8.69
CA SER A 142 3.66 19.80 8.55
C SER A 142 4.62 19.09 7.60
N ALA A 143 4.60 17.75 7.57
CA ALA A 143 5.47 16.95 6.74
C ALA A 143 5.07 16.94 5.26
N ALA A 144 3.77 17.01 4.96
CA ALA A 144 3.26 16.91 3.59
C ALA A 144 3.84 18.00 2.65
N PRO A 145 3.81 19.30 2.98
CA PRO A 145 4.43 20.33 2.14
C PRO A 145 5.94 20.14 1.95
N LEU A 146 6.64 19.67 2.99
CA LEU A 146 8.07 19.39 2.93
C LEU A 146 8.38 18.20 2.01
N GLY A 147 7.56 17.16 2.06
CA GLY A 147 7.65 16.00 1.17
C GLY A 147 7.45 16.39 -0.29
N VAL A 148 6.43 17.23 -0.59
CA VAL A 148 6.21 17.77 -1.93
C VAL A 148 7.40 18.58 -2.42
N ALA A 149 7.97 19.45 -1.58
CA ALA A 149 9.15 20.24 -1.92
C ALA A 149 10.38 19.36 -2.21
N ALA A 150 10.59 18.32 -1.41
CA ALA A 150 11.69 17.37 -1.59
C ALA A 150 11.57 16.61 -2.92
N ALA A 151 10.38 16.09 -3.25
CA ALA A 151 10.13 15.45 -4.55
C ALA A 151 10.33 16.42 -5.71
N SER A 152 9.73 17.62 -5.63
CA SER A 152 9.79 18.62 -6.70
C SER A 152 11.23 19.00 -7.06
N SER A 153 12.09 19.17 -6.06
CA SER A 153 13.51 19.49 -6.27
C SER A 153 14.23 18.46 -7.14
N ALA A 154 14.00 17.16 -6.90
CA ALA A 154 14.60 16.10 -7.70
C ALA A 154 13.97 15.96 -9.08
N PHE A 155 12.64 16.11 -9.18
CA PHE A 155 11.92 16.05 -10.46
C PHE A 155 12.37 17.16 -11.41
N GLN A 156 12.69 18.36 -10.90
CA GLN A 156 13.26 19.45 -11.70
C GLN A 156 14.62 19.11 -12.31
N ARG A 157 15.37 18.17 -11.71
CA ARG A 157 16.64 17.64 -12.26
C ARG A 157 16.45 16.43 -13.17
N GLY A 158 15.21 15.98 -13.38
CA GLY A 158 14.88 14.79 -14.15
C GLY A 158 15.09 13.48 -13.39
N ASP A 159 15.24 13.52 -12.07
CA ASP A 159 15.43 12.31 -11.24
C ASP A 159 14.14 11.95 -10.50
N LEU A 160 13.32 11.11 -11.14
CA LEU A 160 12.05 10.64 -10.59
C LEU A 160 12.27 9.75 -9.36
N VAL A 161 13.28 8.88 -9.36
CA VAL A 161 13.49 7.92 -8.29
C VAL A 161 13.99 8.62 -7.04
N ASP A 162 14.97 9.52 -7.17
CA ASP A 162 15.47 10.34 -6.06
C ASP A 162 14.35 11.18 -5.44
N GLY A 163 13.45 11.74 -6.26
CA GLY A 163 12.32 12.53 -5.77
C GLY A 163 11.32 11.71 -4.97
N LEU A 164 10.98 10.50 -5.43
CA LEU A 164 10.11 9.58 -4.70
C LEU A 164 10.74 9.16 -3.36
N VAL A 165 12.00 8.74 -3.38
CA VAL A 165 12.74 8.31 -2.19
C VAL A 165 12.87 9.46 -1.18
N SER A 166 13.25 10.65 -1.65
CA SER A 166 13.43 11.83 -0.80
C SER A 166 12.13 12.28 -0.14
N ALA A 167 11.01 12.28 -0.89
CA ALA A 167 9.71 12.60 -0.33
C ALA A 167 9.30 11.62 0.78
N ILE A 168 9.41 10.30 0.55
CA ILE A 168 9.07 9.30 1.57
C ILE A 168 9.93 9.46 2.82
N ARG A 169 11.24 9.72 2.66
CA ARG A 169 12.14 9.97 3.79
C ARG A 169 11.70 11.18 4.62
N VAL A 170 11.42 12.31 3.97
CA VAL A 170 10.95 13.54 4.63
C VAL A 170 9.62 13.31 5.33
N LEU A 171 8.66 12.67 4.65
CA LEU A 171 7.34 12.38 5.22
C LEU A 171 7.45 11.47 6.45
N SER A 172 8.23 10.39 6.35
CA SER A 172 8.40 9.45 7.45
C SER A 172 9.11 10.05 8.66
N ALA A 173 10.08 10.96 8.44
CA ALA A 173 10.76 11.66 9.52
C ALA A 173 9.86 12.67 10.24
N GLY A 174 8.90 13.26 9.52
CA GLY A 174 7.96 14.24 10.08
C GLY A 174 6.72 13.63 10.74
N ILE A 175 6.50 12.32 10.64
CA ILE A 175 5.34 11.63 11.23
C ILE A 175 5.77 10.81 12.44
N SER A 176 5.26 11.21 13.61
CA SER A 176 5.47 10.48 14.86
C SER A 176 4.73 9.12 14.85
N PRO A 177 5.33 8.07 15.43
CA PRO A 177 4.63 6.83 15.76
C PRO A 177 3.36 7.10 16.57
N ALA A 178 2.29 6.36 16.29
CA ALA A 178 1.09 6.33 17.12
C ALA A 178 1.31 5.57 18.43
#